data_AF-A0A2K9E283-F1
#
_entry.id   AF-A0A2K9E283-F1
#
_cell.length_a   1.000
_cell.length_b   1.000
_cell.length_c   1.000
_cell.angle_alpha   90.00
_cell.angle_beta   90.00
_cell.angle_gamma   90.00
#
_symmetry.space_group_name_H-M   'P 1'
#
loop_
_entity.id
_entity.type
_entity.pdbx_description
1 polymer ?
#
loop_
_entity_poly.entity_id
_entity_poly.type
_entity_poly.pdbx_seq_one_letter_code
_entity_poly.pdbx_strand_id
1 'polypeptide(L)'
;MQEKEMVNDLLNQLKSSLTTYAHAISESSNPQLRQTLQQIRNNCETFQYDLYKLAEQKGFYHAAQKAEPSEIMQVRSQFMN
;
A
#
# COMPACT_ATOMS: atom_id res chain seq x y z
N MET A 1 19.90 12.13 5.74
CA MET A 1 18.88 12.85 4.96
C MET A 1 18.65 12.18 3.61
N GLN A 2 19.67 11.99 2.77
CA GLN A 2 19.53 11.30 1.47
C GLN A 2 18.89 9.91 1.53
N GLU A 3 19.29 9.02 2.46
CA GLU A 3 18.68 7.68 2.58
C GLU A 3 17.18 7.75 2.88
N LYS A 4 16.77 8.64 3.79
CA LYS A 4 15.35 8.87 4.11
C LYS A 4 14.57 9.36 2.91
N GLU A 5 15.12 10.27 2.13
CA GLU A 5 14.49 10.79 0.90
C GLU A 5 14.35 9.68 -0.14
N MET A 6 15.42 8.94 -0.42
CA MET A 6 15.39 7.80 -1.36
C MET A 6 14.35 6.75 -0.97
N VAL A 7 14.26 6.41 0.32
CA VAL A 7 13.27 5.44 0.83
C VAL A 7 11.85 5.97 0.65
N ASN A 8 11.61 7.26 0.94
CA ASN A 8 10.29 7.86 0.76
C ASN A 8 9.90 7.97 -0.73
N ASP A 9 10.84 8.32 -1.60
CA ASP A 9 10.63 8.36 -3.05
C ASP A 9 10.26 6.97 -3.60
N LEU A 10 11.00 5.94 -3.18
CA LEU A 10 10.72 4.56 -3.56
C LEU A 10 9.34 4.10 -3.05
N LEU A 11 8.99 4.42 -1.79
CA LEU A 11 7.66 4.12 -1.24
C LEU A 11 6.55 4.80 -2.04
N ASN A 12 6.75 6.04 -2.47
CA ASN A 12 5.78 6.77 -3.30
C ASN A 12 5.68 6.19 -4.71
N GLN A 13 6.82 5.82 -5.31
CA GLN A 13 6.84 5.18 -6.62
C GLN A 13 6.11 3.83 -6.60
N LEU A 14 6.30 3.02 -5.55
CA LEU A 14 5.58 1.76 -5.39
C LEU A 14 4.06 1.97 -5.28
N LYS A 15 3.60 2.98 -4.52
CA LYS A 15 2.17 3.33 -4.44
C LYS A 15 1.59 3.71 -5.81
N SER A 16 2.33 4.47 -6.60
CA SER A 16 1.94 4.82 -7.97
C SER A 16 1.85 3.58 -8.86
N SER A 17 2.87 2.72 -8.84
CA SER A 17 2.87 1.45 -9.59
C SER A 17 1.70 0.54 -9.22
N LEU A 18 1.36 0.42 -7.93
CA LEU A 18 0.22 -0.37 -7.46
C LEU A 18 -1.11 0.14 -8.06
N THR A 19 -1.29 1.46 -8.14
CA THR A 19 -2.46 2.09 -8.77
C THR A 19 -2.51 1.78 -10.27
N THR A 20 -1.38 1.95 -10.96
CA THR A 20 -1.26 1.63 -12.39
C THR A 20 -1.60 0.16 -12.68
N TYR A 21 -1.07 -0.78 -11.88
CA TYR A 21 -1.40 -2.18 -12.06
C TYR A 21 -2.88 -2.48 -11.80
N ALA A 22 -3.51 -1.82 -10.82
CA ALA A 22 -4.94 -1.99 -10.58
C ALA A 22 -5.78 -1.60 -11.80
N HIS A 23 -5.47 -0.45 -12.43
CA HIS A 23 -6.10 -0.04 -13.68
C HIS A 23 -5.87 -1.05 -14.81
N ALA A 24 -4.61 -1.41 -15.07
CA ALA A 24 -4.27 -2.35 -16.13
C ALA A 24 -4.92 -3.73 -15.94
N ILE A 25 -5.01 -4.23 -14.71
CA ILE A 25 -5.72 -5.48 -14.37
C ILE A 25 -7.20 -5.35 -14.70
N SER A 26 -7.83 -4.24 -14.32
CA SER A 26 -9.27 -4.02 -14.54
C SER A 26 -9.64 -3.93 -16.03
N GLU A 27 -8.74 -3.41 -16.85
CA GLU A 27 -8.93 -3.19 -18.29
C GLU A 27 -8.43 -4.37 -19.15
N SER A 28 -7.67 -5.32 -18.57
CA SER A 28 -7.14 -6.47 -19.30
C SER A 28 -8.20 -7.55 -19.55
N SER A 29 -8.53 -7.76 -20.83
CA SER A 29 -9.41 -8.83 -21.30
C SER A 29 -8.70 -10.17 -21.49
N ASN A 30 -7.38 -10.17 -21.68
CA ASN A 30 -6.58 -11.39 -21.79
C ASN A 30 -6.37 -12.01 -20.39
N PRO A 31 -6.83 -13.26 -20.14
CA PRO A 31 -6.74 -13.86 -18.80
C PRO A 31 -5.32 -14.10 -18.32
N GLN A 32 -4.41 -14.52 -19.20
CA GLN A 32 -3.02 -14.79 -18.85
C GLN A 32 -2.30 -13.49 -18.46
N LEU A 33 -2.45 -12.44 -19.27
CA LEU A 33 -1.90 -11.12 -18.98
C LEU A 33 -2.45 -10.57 -17.65
N ARG A 34 -3.77 -10.71 -17.43
CA ARG A 34 -4.42 -10.29 -16.18
C ARG A 34 -3.78 -10.98 -14.98
N GLN A 35 -3.57 -12.30 -15.06
CA GLN A 35 -2.94 -13.07 -13.99
C GLN A 35 -1.49 -12.64 -13.74
N THR A 36 -0.71 -12.40 -14.81
CA THR A 36 0.67 -11.91 -14.69
C THR A 36 0.71 -10.54 -14.00
N LEU A 37 -0.15 -9.59 -14.40
CA LEU A 37 -0.23 -8.27 -13.77
C LEU A 37 -0.63 -8.36 -12.30
N GLN A 38 -1.55 -9.26 -11.94
CA GLN A 38 -1.94 -9.52 -10.55
C GLN A 38 -0.75 -10.04 -9.73
N GLN A 39 0.04 -10.97 -10.26
CA GLN A 39 1.23 -11.49 -9.58
C GLN A 39 2.26 -10.38 -9.35
N ILE A 40 2.53 -9.56 -10.37
CA ILE A 40 3.46 -8.42 -10.25
C ILE A 40 2.97 -7.44 -9.19
N ARG A 41 1.69 -7.03 -9.24
CA ARG A 41 1.07 -6.13 -8.26
C ARG A 41 1.22 -6.68 -6.84
N ASN A 42 0.94 -7.97 -6.63
CA ASN A 42 1.07 -8.60 -5.32
C ASN A 42 2.53 -8.58 -4.82
N ASN A 43 3.50 -8.87 -5.69
CA ASN A 43 4.91 -8.80 -5.32
C ASN A 43 5.34 -7.37 -4.95
N CYS A 44 4.87 -6.36 -5.70
CA CYS A 44 5.12 -4.96 -5.38
C CYS A 44 4.50 -4.55 -4.03
N GLU A 45 3.31 -5.07 -3.71
CA GLU A 45 2.63 -4.77 -2.44
C GLU A 45 3.40 -5.39 -1.26
N THR A 46 3.81 -6.65 -1.36
CA THR A 46 4.68 -7.30 -0.36
C THR A 46 5.95 -6.50 -0.14
N PHE A 47 6.66 -6.13 -1.22
CA PHE A 47 7.88 -5.35 -1.11
C PHE A 47 7.64 -3.96 -0.49
N GLN A 48 6.54 -3.29 -0.86
CA GLN A 48 6.17 -1.99 -0.30
C GLN A 48 5.94 -2.09 1.21
N TYR A 49 5.29 -3.15 1.69
CA TYR A 49 5.06 -3.39 3.11
C TYR A 49 6.38 -3.63 3.87
N ASP A 50 7.26 -4.48 3.34
CA ASP A 50 8.57 -4.76 3.94
C ASP A 50 9.45 -3.51 4.01
N LEU A 51 9.48 -2.71 2.93
CA LEU A 51 10.21 -1.45 2.88
C LEU A 51 9.64 -0.43 3.89
N TYR A 52 8.31 -0.34 4.00
CA TYR A 52 7.67 0.51 5.01
C TYR A 52 8.09 0.10 6.42
N LYS A 53 8.08 -1.19 6.76
CA LYS A 53 8.50 -1.67 8.07
C LYS A 53 9.96 -1.34 8.38
N LEU A 54 10.85 -1.50 7.40
CA LEU A 54 12.24 -1.09 7.55
C LEU A 54 12.36 0.43 7.75
N ALA A 55 11.61 1.23 6.97
CA ALA A 55 11.62 2.69 7.08
C ALA A 55 11.10 3.17 8.44
N GLU A 56 10.08 2.51 8.99
CA GLU A 56 9.53 2.78 10.33
C GLU A 56 10.57 2.47 11.43
N GLN A 57 11.24 1.31 11.36
CA GLN A 57 12.30 0.94 12.31
C GLN A 57 13.48 1.92 12.30
N LYS A 58 13.83 2.45 11.12
CA LYS A 58 14.89 3.45 10.97
C LYS A 58 14.45 4.88 11.32
N GLY A 59 13.18 5.11 11.64
CA GLY A 59 12.62 6.45 11.89
C GLY A 59 12.49 7.32 10.64
N PHE A 60 12.56 6.72 9.45
CA PHE A 60 12.43 7.41 8.16
C PHE A 60 10.98 7.63 7.76
N TYR A 61 10.07 6.82 8.31
CA TYR A 61 8.63 6.90 8.08
C TYR A 61 7.88 6.86 9.42
N HIS A 62 6.77 7.58 9.52
CA HIS A 62 5.83 7.48 10.62
C HIS A 62 4.46 7.12 10.06
N ALA A 63 3.97 5.93 10.43
CA ALA A 63 2.61 5.53 10.10
C ALA A 63 1.59 6.43 10.82
N ALA A 64 0.40 6.53 10.25
CA ALA A 64 -0.73 7.17 10.92
C ALA A 64 -0.96 6.51 12.30
N GLN A 65 -1.30 7.32 13.29
CA GLN A 65 -1.66 6.80 14.59
C GLN A 65 -2.87 5.89 14.48
N LYS A 66 -2.92 4.86 15.33
CA LYS A 66 -4.12 4.03 15.45
C LYS A 66 -5.27 4.92 15.89
N ALA A 67 -6.44 4.71 15.30
CA ALA A 67 -7.67 5.35 15.77
C ALA A 67 -7.97 4.93 17.22
N GLU A 68 -8.61 5.81 17.98
CA GLU A 68 -8.99 5.51 19.35
C GLU A 68 -10.09 4.43 19.37
N PRO A 69 -10.10 3.51 20.36
CA PRO A 69 -11.12 2.46 20.45
C PRO A 69 -12.56 2.99 20.45
N SER A 70 -12.78 4.18 21.03
CA SER A 70 -14.08 4.86 21.04
C SER A 70 -14.54 5.26 19.64
N GLU A 71 -13.66 5.82 18.81
CA GLU A 71 -13.95 6.19 17.41
C GLU A 71 -14.30 4.94 16.59
N ILE A 72 -13.56 3.84 16.79
CA ILE A 72 -13.84 2.55 16.14
C ILE A 72 -15.24 2.06 16.50
N MET A 73 -15.62 2.10 17.79
CA MET A 73 -16.96 1.68 18.24
C MET A 73 -18.06 2.59 17.67
N GLN A 74 -17.83 3.91 17.63
CA GLN A 74 -18.78 4.87 17.09
C GLN A 74 -19.04 4.65 15.59
N VAL A 75 -18.00 4.38 14.80
CA VAL A 75 -18.18 4.10 13.36
C VAL A 75 -18.90 2.77 13.18
N ARG A 76 -18.54 1.72 13.95
CA ARG A 76 -19.22 0.41 13.87
C ARG A 76 -20.72 0.51 14.12
N SER A 77 -21.16 1.30 15.11
CA SER A 77 -22.58 1.42 15.43
C SER A 77 -23.41 2.09 14.32
N GLN A 78 -22.80 2.93 13.48
CA GLN A 78 -23.47 3.55 12.32
C GLN A 78 -23.90 2.54 11.25
N PHE A 79 -23.25 1.37 11.19
CA PHE A 79 -23.52 0.32 10.20
C PHE A 79 -24.27 -0.89 10.77
N MET A 80 -24.71 -0.85 12.04
CA MET A 80 -25.46 -1.93 12.69
C MET A 80 -26.99 -1.81 12.54
N ASN A 81 -27.47 -0.96 11.61
CA ASN A 81 -28.89 -0.80 11.29
C ASN A 81 -29.25 -1.53 10.00
#